data_AF-A0A351A611-F1
#
_entry.id   AF-A0A351A611-F1
#
_cell.length_a   1.000
_cell.length_b   1.000
_cell.length_c   1.000
_cell.angle_alpha   90.00
_cell.angle_beta   90.00
_cell.angle_gamma   90.00
#
_symmetry.space_group_name_H-M   'P 1'
#
loop_
_entity.id
_entity.type
_entity.pdbx_description
1 polymer ?
#
loop_
_entity_poly.entity_id
_entity_poly.type
_entity_poly.pdbx_seq_one_letter_code
_entity_poly.pdbx_strand_id
1 'polypeptide(L)'
;MSRRVDLVVPGDPAQLTGGYLYDANIAASLRAQGWTVTVHGLPGRFPDADAQAREALDATLSALPAGRQVVIDGLALGGLPELAHAHAGRLDLIALIHHPLADEGGLCTTLQRCLLASERAALAAART
;
A
#
# COMPACT_ATOMS: atom_id res chain seq x y z
N MET A 1 14.83 -7.82 -20.55
CA MET A 1 14.23 -8.41 -19.34
C MET A 1 12.99 -7.59 -18.99
N SER A 2 11.81 -8.21 -18.85
CA SER A 2 10.60 -7.47 -18.44
C SER A 2 10.74 -7.05 -16.98
N ARG A 3 10.50 -5.78 -16.69
CA ARG A 3 10.47 -5.28 -15.31
C ARG A 3 9.25 -5.87 -14.59
N ARG A 4 9.40 -6.25 -13.31
CA ARG A 4 8.34 -6.87 -12.51
C ARG A 4 8.07 -6.04 -11.27
N VAL A 5 6.80 -5.87 -10.95
CA VAL A 5 6.34 -5.16 -9.75
C VAL A 5 5.17 -5.90 -9.12
N ASP A 6 5.17 -5.94 -7.79
CA ASP A 6 4.04 -6.40 -7.00
C ASP A 6 3.27 -5.17 -6.51
N LEU A 7 1.98 -5.07 -6.84
CA LEU A 7 1.09 -4.01 -6.39
C LEU A 7 0.23 -4.58 -5.26
N VAL A 8 0.25 -3.95 -4.09
CA VAL A 8 -0.49 -4.37 -2.90
C VAL A 8 -1.57 -3.34 -2.60
N VAL A 9 -2.82 -3.79 -2.55
CA VAL A 9 -4.01 -2.93 -2.37
C VAL A 9 -4.87 -3.44 -1.22
N PRO A 10 -5.55 -2.57 -0.46
CA PRO A 10 -6.52 -3.02 0.54
C PRO A 10 -7.71 -3.69 -0.15
N GLY A 11 -8.25 -4.75 0.47
CA GLY A 11 -9.43 -5.51 0.04
C GLY A 11 -9.28 -6.26 -1.27
N ASP A 12 -10.42 -6.55 -1.93
CA ASP A 12 -10.48 -7.36 -3.15
C ASP A 12 -10.24 -6.51 -4.41
N PRO A 13 -9.16 -6.75 -5.19
CA PRO A 13 -8.83 -5.98 -6.39
C PRO A 13 -9.91 -5.97 -7.47
N ALA A 14 -10.87 -6.90 -7.43
CA ALA A 14 -11.99 -6.95 -8.37
C ALA A 14 -13.18 -6.04 -7.98
N GLN A 15 -13.13 -5.34 -6.84
CA GLN A 15 -14.20 -4.44 -6.42
C GLN A 15 -14.34 -3.23 -7.35
N LEU A 16 -15.59 -2.84 -7.61
CA LEU A 16 -15.93 -1.72 -8.49
C LEU A 16 -16.20 -0.44 -7.70
N THR A 17 -15.21 0.02 -6.92
CA THR A 17 -15.26 1.35 -6.27
C THR A 17 -14.16 2.25 -6.83
N GLY A 18 -14.23 3.56 -6.55
CA GLY A 18 -13.31 4.54 -7.14
C GLY A 18 -11.83 4.24 -6.90
N GLY A 19 -11.45 3.87 -5.67
CA GLY A 19 -10.06 3.55 -5.32
C GLY A 19 -9.53 2.30 -6.04
N TYR A 20 -10.33 1.24 -6.11
CA TYR A 20 -9.93 -0.01 -6.75
C TYR A 20 -9.85 0.13 -8.27
N LEU A 21 -10.73 0.94 -8.88
CA LEU A 21 -10.64 1.28 -10.30
C LEU A 21 -9.38 2.10 -10.60
N TYR A 22 -8.96 2.98 -9.69
CA TYR A 22 -7.69 3.68 -9.82
C TYR A 22 -6.51 2.68 -9.84
N ASP A 23 -6.43 1.77 -8.87
CA ASP A 23 -5.38 0.75 -8.81
C ASP A 23 -5.37 -0.17 -10.03
N ALA A 24 -6.55 -0.59 -10.48
CA ALA A 24 -6.72 -1.40 -11.68
C ALA A 24 -6.19 -0.66 -12.93
N ASN A 25 -6.44 0.65 -13.05
CA ASN A 25 -5.93 1.46 -14.14
C ASN A 25 -4.41 1.66 -14.07
N ILE A 26 -3.84 1.82 -12.87
CA ILE A 26 -2.38 1.86 -12.68
C ILE A 26 -1.75 0.54 -13.12
N ALA A 27 -2.28 -0.60 -12.66
CA ALA A 27 -1.80 -1.92 -13.02
C ALA A 27 -1.92 -2.17 -14.54
N ALA A 28 -3.05 -1.80 -15.16
CA ALA A 28 -3.25 -1.92 -16.59
C ALA A 28 -2.26 -1.06 -17.39
N SER A 29 -2.02 0.19 -16.97
CA SER A 29 -1.10 1.12 -17.64
C SER A 29 0.35 0.66 -17.55
N LEU A 30 0.77 0.08 -16.42
CA LEU A 30 2.10 -0.53 -16.27
C LEU A 30 2.25 -1.76 -17.17
N ARG A 31 1.23 -2.62 -17.23
CA ARG A 31 1.21 -3.79 -18.13
C ARG A 31 1.31 -3.38 -19.60
N ALA A 32 0.60 -2.33 -20.01
CA ALA A 32 0.67 -1.79 -21.36
C ALA A 32 2.08 -1.27 -21.73
N GLN A 33 2.89 -0.88 -20.74
CA GLN A 33 4.29 -0.49 -20.90
C GLN A 33 5.28 -1.67 -20.82
N GLY A 34 4.79 -2.91 -20.84
CA GLY A 34 5.61 -4.12 -20.83
C GLY A 34 6.07 -4.59 -19.44
N TRP A 35 5.48 -4.06 -18.36
CA TRP A 35 5.74 -4.56 -17.00
C TRP A 35 4.94 -5.82 -16.71
N THR A 36 5.53 -6.75 -15.96
CA THR A 36 4.80 -7.83 -15.30
C THR A 36 4.28 -7.32 -13.96
N VAL A 37 2.96 -7.18 -13.82
CA VAL A 37 2.31 -6.68 -12.60
C VAL A 37 1.50 -7.80 -11.94
N THR A 38 1.87 -8.17 -10.71
CA THR A 38 1.07 -9.03 -9.83
C THR A 38 0.33 -8.13 -8.85
N VAL A 39 -0.99 -8.28 -8.73
CA VAL A 39 -1.79 -7.50 -7.78
C VAL A 39 -2.19 -8.40 -6.62
N HIS A 40 -1.94 -7.94 -5.40
CA HIS A 40 -2.27 -8.62 -4.14
C HIS A 40 -3.33 -7.81 -3.40
N GLY A 41 -4.48 -8.43 -3.16
CA GLY A 41 -5.53 -7.86 -2.33
C GLY A 41 -5.36 -8.25 -0.87
N LEU A 42 -5.48 -7.28 0.03
CA LEU A 42 -5.33 -7.50 1.48
C LEU A 42 -6.70 -7.58 2.16
N PRO A 43 -7.15 -8.76 2.62
CA PRO A 43 -8.35 -8.82 3.46
C PRO A 43 -8.13 -8.08 4.79
N GLY A 44 -9.23 -7.72 5.45
CA GLY A 44 -9.24 -6.95 6.69
C GLY A 44 -9.70 -5.51 6.46
N ARG A 45 -9.60 -4.70 7.52
CA ARG A 45 -10.02 -3.29 7.49
C ARG A 45 -8.81 -2.37 7.32
N PHE A 46 -9.00 -1.30 6.55
CA PHE A 46 -8.07 -0.17 6.43
C PHE A 46 -8.91 1.12 6.37
N PRO A 47 -8.35 2.30 6.74
CA PRO A 47 -6.99 2.55 7.24
C PRO A 47 -6.81 2.27 8.74
N ASP A 48 -7.90 2.12 9.49
CA ASP A 48 -7.89 1.60 10.87
C ASP A 48 -7.66 0.08 10.84
N ALA A 49 -6.39 -0.30 10.71
CA ALA A 49 -5.96 -1.67 10.48
C ALA A 49 -6.35 -2.61 11.62
N ASP A 50 -7.12 -3.65 11.29
CA ASP A 50 -7.40 -4.74 12.22
C ASP A 50 -6.32 -5.85 12.18
N ALA A 51 -6.48 -6.87 13.02
CA ALA A 51 -5.53 -7.98 13.09
C ALA A 51 -5.43 -8.75 11.75
N GLN A 52 -6.53 -8.85 11.00
CA GLN A 52 -6.55 -9.52 9.71
C GLN A 52 -5.75 -8.72 8.67
N ALA A 53 -5.95 -7.41 8.61
CA ALA A 53 -5.18 -6.50 7.76
C ALA A 53 -3.67 -6.59 8.06
N ARG A 54 -3.31 -6.62 9.35
CA ARG A 54 -1.93 -6.79 9.81
C ARG A 54 -1.31 -8.09 9.30
N GLU A 55 -1.98 -9.21 9.54
CA GLU A 55 -1.50 -10.53 9.13
C GLU A 55 -1.39 -10.65 7.61
N ALA A 56 -2.40 -10.15 6.88
CA ALA A 56 -2.42 -10.17 5.43
C ALA A 56 -1.26 -9.38 4.82
N LEU A 57 -0.99 -8.17 5.32
CA LEU A 57 0.11 -7.35 4.82
C LEU A 57 1.46 -8.01 5.11
N ASP A 58 1.71 -8.44 6.35
CA ASP A 58 2.96 -9.09 6.74
C ASP A 58 3.21 -10.37 5.94
N ALA A 59 2.20 -11.24 5.81
CA ALA A 59 2.30 -12.48 5.05
C ALA A 59 2.60 -12.22 3.56
N THR A 60 1.87 -11.27 2.96
CA THR A 60 2.06 -10.90 1.55
C THR A 60 3.46 -10.39 1.30
N LEU A 61 3.92 -9.44 2.12
CA LEU A 61 5.27 -8.90 1.97
C LEU A 61 6.31 -9.99 2.24
N SER A 62 6.17 -10.77 3.31
CA SER A 62 7.12 -11.83 3.70
C SER A 62 7.32 -12.89 2.63
N ALA A 63 6.31 -13.20 1.82
CA ALA A 63 6.41 -14.13 0.71
C ALA A 63 7.24 -13.60 -0.48
N LEU A 64 7.48 -12.28 -0.57
CA LEU A 64 8.24 -11.69 -1.67
C LEU A 64 9.76 -11.83 -1.46
N PRO A 65 10.52 -12.12 -2.53
CA PRO A 65 11.98 -12.24 -2.43
C PRO A 65 12.64 -10.88 -2.17
N ALA A 66 13.83 -10.91 -1.56
CA ALA A 66 14.62 -9.69 -1.33
C ALA A 66 14.92 -8.96 -2.65
N GLY A 67 14.96 -7.62 -2.60
CA GLY A 67 15.12 -6.73 -3.75
C GLY A 67 13.87 -6.63 -4.65
N ARG A 68 12.72 -7.19 -4.25
CA ARG A 68 11.49 -7.08 -5.05
C ARG A 68 10.87 -5.69 -4.95
N GLN A 69 10.65 -5.04 -6.10
CA GLN A 69 9.86 -3.82 -6.22
C GLN A 69 8.39 -4.06 -5.84
N VAL A 70 7.94 -3.34 -4.82
CA VAL A 70 6.56 -3.42 -4.31
C VAL A 70 5.98 -2.02 -4.27
N VAL A 71 4.86 -1.83 -4.96
CA VAL A 71 4.02 -0.63 -4.83
C VAL A 71 2.92 -0.95 -3.83
N ILE A 72 2.76 -0.13 -2.80
CA ILE A 72 1.74 -0.33 -1.76
C ILE A 72 0.81 0.89 -1.76
N ASP A 73 -0.49 0.63 -1.84
CA ASP A 73 -1.52 1.66 -1.70
C ASP A 73 -1.42 2.38 -0.34
N GLY A 74 -1.65 3.69 -0.35
CA GLY A 74 -1.50 4.56 0.80
C GLY A 74 -2.38 4.22 2.01
N LEU A 75 -3.57 3.65 1.79
CA LEU A 75 -4.45 3.20 2.88
C LEU A 75 -3.82 2.01 3.62
N ALA A 76 -3.27 1.06 2.88
CA ALA A 76 -2.63 -0.11 3.44
C ALA A 76 -1.30 0.25 4.13
N LEU A 77 -0.48 1.07 3.46
CA LEU A 77 0.83 1.47 3.95
C LEU A 77 0.71 2.36 5.21
N GLY A 78 -0.17 3.37 5.17
CA GLY A 78 -0.37 4.33 6.26
C GLY A 78 -1.00 3.73 7.51
N GLY A 79 -1.76 2.64 7.38
CA GLY A 79 -2.37 1.94 8.51
C GLY A 79 -1.40 1.07 9.32
N LEU A 80 -0.27 0.64 8.73
CA LEU A 80 0.67 -0.32 9.32
C LEU A 80 2.14 0.10 9.08
N PRO A 81 2.56 1.32 9.50
CA PRO A 81 3.90 1.83 9.23
C PRO A 81 5.01 0.95 9.78
N GLU A 82 4.80 0.25 10.88
CA GLU A 82 5.78 -0.66 11.48
C GLU A 82 6.11 -1.86 10.58
N LEU A 83 5.14 -2.37 9.81
CA LEU A 83 5.38 -3.46 8.86
C LEU A 83 6.13 -2.96 7.62
N ALA A 84 5.84 -1.73 7.19
CA ALA A 84 6.61 -1.09 6.13
C ALA A 84 8.10 -1.01 6.51
N HIS A 85 8.41 -0.54 7.73
CA HIS A 85 9.79 -0.48 8.23
C HIS A 85 10.42 -1.85 8.40
N ALA A 86 9.68 -2.84 8.91
CA ALA A 86 10.19 -4.21 9.09
C ALA A 86 10.64 -4.86 7.77
N HIS A 87 10.08 -4.41 6.64
CA HIS A 87 10.43 -4.93 5.33
C HIS A 87 11.26 -4.00 4.45
N ALA A 88 11.39 -2.71 4.78
CA ALA A 88 12.14 -1.74 3.99
C ALA A 88 13.62 -2.11 3.75
N GLY A 89 14.23 -2.90 4.65
CA GLY A 89 15.62 -3.35 4.50
C GLY A 89 15.81 -4.49 3.48
N ARG A 90 14.75 -5.23 3.14
CA ARG A 90 14.82 -6.35 2.19
C ARG A 90 13.99 -6.12 0.94
N LEU A 91 12.92 -5.34 1.06
CA LEU A 91 11.99 -5.04 0.00
C LEU A 91 12.15 -3.63 -0.47
N ASP A 92 11.61 -3.47 -1.67
CA ASP A 92 12.00 -2.44 -2.53
C ASP A 92 10.73 -1.54 -2.69
N LEU A 93 10.33 -0.88 -1.58
CA LEU A 93 8.99 -0.31 -1.35
C LEU A 93 8.72 1.07 -1.97
N ILE A 94 7.58 1.23 -2.65
CA ILE A 94 7.10 2.47 -3.28
C ILE A 94 5.69 2.74 -2.75
N ALA A 95 5.43 3.96 -2.27
CA ALA A 95 4.11 4.37 -1.82
C ALA A 95 3.26 4.92 -2.99
N LEU A 96 2.03 4.43 -3.13
CA LEU A 96 1.04 4.96 -4.06
C LEU A 96 0.00 5.76 -3.26
N ILE A 97 0.15 7.09 -3.23
CA ILE A 97 -0.72 7.98 -2.45
C ILE A 97 -1.74 8.65 -3.38
N HIS A 98 -3.02 8.31 -3.22
CA HIS A 98 -4.10 8.97 -3.96
C HIS A 98 -4.40 10.34 -3.38
N HIS A 99 -4.52 10.40 -2.05
CA HIS A 99 -4.60 11.60 -1.24
C HIS A 99 -4.18 11.24 0.20
N PRO A 100 -3.61 12.19 0.96
CA PRO A 100 -3.37 11.97 2.38
C PRO A 100 -4.69 11.85 3.15
N LEU A 101 -4.79 10.86 4.03
CA LEU A 101 -5.88 10.68 4.97
C LEU A 101 -5.94 11.81 5.99
N ALA A 102 -4.79 12.33 6.41
CA ALA A 102 -4.76 13.49 7.31
C ALA A 102 -5.41 14.76 6.71
N ASP A 103 -5.53 14.83 5.37
CA ASP A 103 -6.16 15.94 4.66
C ASP A 103 -7.66 15.71 4.40
N GLU A 104 -8.25 14.61 4.90
CA GLU A 104 -9.69 14.37 4.79
C GLU A 104 -10.51 15.38 5.61
N GLY A 105 -11.62 15.82 5.03
CA GLY A 105 -12.56 16.72 5.68
C GLY A 105 -13.33 16.04 6.82
N GLY A 106 -13.68 16.81 7.86
CA GLY A 106 -14.50 16.33 8.96
C GLY A 106 -13.75 15.60 10.08
N LEU A 107 -12.41 15.50 9.99
CA LEU A 107 -11.58 14.92 11.04
C LEU A 107 -11.47 15.85 12.24
N CYS A 108 -11.53 15.29 13.45
CA CYS A 108 -11.10 16.01 14.64
C CYS A 108 -9.58 16.17 14.65
N THR A 109 -9.07 17.23 15.29
CA THR A 109 -7.63 17.54 15.30
C THR A 109 -6.76 16.40 15.83
N THR A 110 -7.26 15.61 16.78
CA THR A 110 -6.54 14.45 17.31
C THR A 110 -6.36 13.37 16.24
N LEU A 111 -7.44 13.00 15.55
CA LEU A 111 -7.39 11.98 14.50
C LEU A 111 -6.52 12.43 13.32
N GLN A 112 -6.67 13.67 12.86
CA GLN A 112 -5.81 14.24 11.82
C GLN A 112 -4.32 14.14 12.16
N ARG A 113 -3.92 14.49 13.39
CA ARG A 113 -2.52 14.38 13.82
C ARG A 113 -2.03 12.93 13.88
N CYS A 114 -2.87 12.00 14.34
CA CYS A 114 -2.53 10.58 14.37
C CYS A 114 -2.31 10.04 12.95
N LEU A 115 -3.20 10.34 12.02
CA LEU A 115 -3.08 9.96 10.61
C LEU A 115 -1.79 10.55 10.01
N LEU A 116 -1.56 11.85 10.18
CA LEU A 116 -0.36 12.51 9.65
C LEU A 116 0.93 11.89 10.18
N ALA A 117 0.98 11.56 11.47
CA ALA A 117 2.13 10.90 12.07
C ALA A 117 2.35 9.50 11.49
N SER A 118 1.27 8.72 11.35
CA SER A 118 1.30 7.37 10.79
C SER A 118 1.74 7.36 9.33
N GLU A 119 1.17 8.24 8.51
CA GLU A 119 1.51 8.40 7.10
C GLU A 119 2.97 8.83 6.91
N ARG A 120 3.45 9.79 7.70
CA ARG A 120 4.87 10.19 7.65
C ARG A 120 5.81 9.06 8.04
N ALA A 121 5.46 8.28 9.05
CA ALA A 121 6.24 7.11 9.42
C ALA A 121 6.26 6.09 8.27
N ALA A 122 5.10 5.75 7.72
CA ALA A 122 4.98 4.85 6.57
C ALA A 122 5.82 5.31 5.36
N LEU A 123 5.74 6.59 5.00
CA LEU A 123 6.49 7.16 3.89
C LEU A 123 8.00 7.16 4.12
N ALA A 124 8.47 7.24 5.37
CA ALA A 124 9.90 7.16 5.67
C ALA A 124 10.51 5.76 5.39
N ALA A 125 9.67 4.72 5.34
CA ALA A 125 10.07 3.37 4.94
C ALA A 125 10.03 3.17 3.42
N ALA A 126 9.31 4.02 2.70
CA ALA A 126 9.30 4.04 1.25
C ALA A 126 10.48 4.85 0.70
N ARG A 127 10.89 4.51 -0.52
CA ARG A 127 11.97 5.22 -1.23
C ARG A 127 11.43 6.28 -2.17
N THR A 128 12.31 7.22 -2.47
CA THR A 128 12.09 8.39 -3.33
C THR A 128 12.84 8.25 -4.65
#